data_AF-A0AAD6F8S1-F1
#
_entry.id   AF-A0AAD6F8S1-F1
#
_cell.length_a   1.000
_cell.length_b   1.000
_cell.length_c   1.000
_cell.angle_alpha   90.00
_cell.angle_beta   90.00
_cell.angle_gamma   90.00
#
_symmetry.space_group_name_H-M   'P 1'
#
loop_
_entity.id
_entity.type
_entity.pdbx_description
1 polymer ?
#
loop_
_entity_poly.entity_id
_entity_poly.type
_entity_poly.pdbx_seq_one_letter_code
_entity_poly.pdbx_strand_id
1 'polypeptide(L)'
;MAVNWLGLVSIGVFYIIVLGTGIWASRKSKREEKKCSGNRSEVAMVGGRNLNVYVSIFTMTATWVGGGYIMGSAEMVYNPTKGLVWTVAPLAFSMTLIIGALFFVKPMRSKNYVTLMDPFQEKYGNKVSAVLFIPALIGDILWIACILGLLDC
;
A
#
# COMPACT_ATOMS: atom_id res chain seq x y z
N MET A 1 8.46 0.67 -36.39
CA MET A 1 7.77 1.05 -35.13
C MET A 1 7.78 2.55 -35.02
N ALA A 2 6.64 3.22 -35.21
CA ALA A 2 6.56 4.67 -35.07
C ALA A 2 6.59 5.01 -33.57
N VAL A 3 7.65 5.65 -33.11
CA VAL A 3 7.79 6.07 -31.72
C VAL A 3 6.75 7.15 -31.43
N ASN A 4 5.80 6.86 -30.55
CA ASN A 4 4.79 7.84 -30.13
C ASN A 4 5.45 8.85 -29.18
N TRP A 5 6.01 9.91 -29.77
CA TRP A 5 6.71 10.97 -29.07
C TRP A 5 5.83 11.65 -28.00
N LEU A 6 4.53 11.83 -28.28
CA LEU A 6 3.57 12.39 -27.34
C LEU A 6 3.41 11.52 -26.10
N GLY A 7 3.33 10.20 -26.28
CA GLY A 7 3.25 9.24 -25.16
C GLY A 7 4.50 9.28 -24.27
N LEU A 8 5.69 9.28 -24.89
CA LEU A 8 6.97 9.37 -24.18
C LEU A 8 7.11 10.66 -23.38
N VAL A 9 6.75 11.79 -23.97
CA VAL A 9 6.79 13.08 -23.27
C VAL A 9 5.81 13.08 -22.10
N SER A 10 4.59 12.56 -22.28
CA SER A 10 3.60 12.46 -21.20
C SER A 10 4.10 11.61 -20.02
N ILE A 11 4.69 10.45 -20.31
CA ILE A 11 5.25 9.55 -19.28
C ILE A 11 6.44 10.22 -18.56
N GLY A 12 7.32 10.86 -19.33
CA GLY A 12 8.47 11.58 -18.77
C GLY A 12 8.06 12.69 -17.80
N VAL A 13 7.08 13.52 -18.19
CA VAL A 13 6.55 14.58 -17.32
C VAL A 13 5.91 14.00 -16.07
N PHE A 14 5.12 12.93 -16.21
CA PHE A 14 4.49 12.27 -15.08
C PHE A 14 5.51 11.77 -14.05
N TYR A 15 6.56 11.07 -14.47
CA TYR A 15 7.61 10.60 -13.56
C TYR A 15 8.38 11.75 -12.90
N ILE A 16 8.65 12.85 -13.62
CA ILE A 16 9.29 14.03 -13.03
C ILE A 16 8.45 14.62 -11.90
N ILE A 17 7.12 14.70 -12.09
CA ILE A 17 6.20 15.20 -11.05
C ILE A 17 6.20 14.26 -9.84
N VAL A 18 6.12 12.94 -10.06
CA VAL A 18 6.14 11.93 -8.98
C VAL A 18 7.47 11.99 -8.20
N LEU A 19 8.60 12.06 -8.89
CA LEU A 19 9.91 12.20 -8.25
C LEU A 19 10.04 13.53 -7.51
N GLY A 20 9.58 14.63 -8.11
CA GLY A 20 9.61 15.96 -7.51
C GLY A 20 8.81 16.04 -6.20
N THR A 21 7.58 15.52 -6.23
CA THR A 21 6.71 15.42 -5.05
C THR A 21 7.29 14.50 -3.98
N GLY A 22 7.88 13.36 -4.36
CA GLY A 22 8.58 12.45 -3.46
C GLY A 22 9.79 13.09 -2.76
N ILE A 23 10.63 13.80 -3.50
CA ILE A 23 11.79 14.53 -2.95
C ILE A 23 11.32 15.64 -2.02
N TRP A 24 10.31 16.41 -2.42
CA TRP A 24 9.73 17.47 -1.58
C TRP A 24 9.14 16.90 -0.28
N ALA A 25 8.35 15.83 -0.37
CA ALA A 25 7.77 15.15 0.79
C ALA A 25 8.85 14.57 1.72
N SER A 26 9.91 13.95 1.16
CA SER A 26 11.05 13.45 1.93
C SER A 26 11.79 14.56 2.67
N ARG A 27 12.04 15.69 1.99
CA ARG A 27 12.66 16.87 2.63
C ARG A 27 11.78 17.50 3.70
N LYS A 28 10.46 17.54 3.48
CA LYS A 28 9.48 18.03 4.47
C LYS A 28 9.44 17.10 5.69
N SER A 29 9.36 15.79 5.49
CA SER A 29 9.41 14.78 6.56
C SER A 29 10.68 14.93 7.41
N LYS A 30 11.86 15.02 6.79
CA LYS A 30 13.14 15.25 7.50
C LYS A 30 13.18 16.56 8.30
N ARG A 31 12.45 17.60 7.88
CA ARG A 31 12.36 18.87 8.62
C ARG A 31 11.47 18.75 9.84
N GLU A 32 10.35 18.04 9.73
CA GLU A 32 9.47 17.74 10.87
C GLU A 32 10.14 16.77 11.85
N GLU A 33 10.88 15.78 11.35
CA GLU A 33 11.69 14.84 12.15
C GLU A 33 12.77 15.54 12.99
N LYS A 34 13.31 16.67 12.52
CA LYS A 34 14.27 17.49 13.29
C LYS A 34 13.62 18.36 14.38
N LYS A 35 12.30 18.59 14.31
CA LYS A 35 11.56 19.42 15.28
C LYS A 35 10.92 18.59 16.39
N CYS A 36 10.66 17.30 16.17
CA CYS A 36 10.05 16.42 17.16
C CYS A 36 11.11 15.70 18.02
N SER A 37 10.98 15.82 19.35
CA SER A 37 11.77 15.07 20.35
C SER A 37 11.29 13.61 20.56
N GLY A 38 10.49 13.07 19.64
CA GLY A 38 9.97 11.70 19.71
C GLY A 38 10.90 10.67 19.05
N ASN A 39 10.65 9.37 19.27
CA ASN A 39 11.42 8.29 18.66
C ASN A 39 11.40 8.43 17.13
N ARG A 40 12.56 8.65 16.51
CA ARG A 40 12.74 8.81 15.04
C ARG A 40 12.02 7.74 14.22
N SER A 41 12.01 6.50 14.72
CA SER A 41 11.35 5.36 14.07
C SER A 41 9.82 5.53 13.95
N GLU A 42 9.16 6.19 14.89
CA GLU A 42 7.70 6.36 14.87
C GLU A 42 7.26 7.42 13.85
N VAL A 43 8.04 8.50 13.70
CA VAL A 43 7.78 9.53 12.69
C VAL A 43 7.98 8.94 11.29
N ALA A 44 9.02 8.13 11.09
CA ALA A 44 9.30 7.48 9.82
C ALA A 44 8.28 6.38 9.45
N MET A 45 7.84 5.56 10.41
CA MET A 45 6.94 4.43 10.14
C MET A 45 5.45 4.78 10.18
N VAL A 46 5.02 5.71 11.05
CA VAL A 46 3.59 6.02 11.27
C VAL A 46 3.25 7.47 10.89
N GLY A 47 4.19 8.22 10.32
CA GLY A 47 3.98 9.63 9.95
C GLY A 47 3.65 10.52 11.15
N GLY A 48 4.14 10.17 12.34
CA GLY A 48 3.88 10.92 13.57
C GLY A 48 2.42 10.87 14.05
N ARG A 49 1.63 9.86 13.64
CA ARG A 49 0.22 9.63 14.02
C ARG A 49 -0.76 10.77 13.66
N ASN A 50 -0.32 11.79 12.93
CA ASN A 50 -1.09 12.98 12.57
C ASN A 50 -1.54 13.00 11.09
N LEU A 51 -1.70 11.82 10.49
CA LEU A 51 -2.21 11.72 9.13
C LEU A 51 -3.73 11.97 9.10
N ASN A 52 -4.14 12.89 8.24
CA ASN A 52 -5.55 13.17 8.00
C ASN A 52 -6.22 11.92 7.39
N VAL A 53 -7.45 11.62 7.83
CA VAL A 53 -8.23 10.45 7.40
C VAL A 53 -8.35 10.37 5.88
N TYR A 54 -8.55 11.52 5.21
CA TYR A 54 -8.62 11.56 3.75
C TYR A 54 -7.33 11.09 3.07
N VAL A 55 -6.17 11.52 3.58
CA VAL A 55 -4.87 11.08 3.06
C VAL A 55 -4.70 9.59 3.29
N SER A 56 -5.11 9.08 4.46
CA SER A 56 -5.07 7.64 4.75
C SER A 56 -5.97 6.82 3.83
N ILE A 57 -7.16 7.32 3.47
CA ILE A 57 -8.06 6.65 2.51
C ILE A 57 -7.39 6.59 1.14
N PHE A 58 -6.91 7.73 0.61
CA PHE A 58 -6.25 7.76 -0.70
C PHE A 58 -5.03 6.85 -0.77
N THR A 59 -4.18 6.86 0.27
CA THR A 59 -3.00 5.98 0.34
C THR A 59 -3.41 4.51 0.39
N MET A 60 -4.41 4.16 1.20
CA MET A 60 -4.88 2.77 1.29
C MET A 60 -5.45 2.30 -0.04
N THR A 61 -6.27 3.11 -0.70
CA THR A 61 -6.80 2.80 -2.04
C THR A 61 -5.68 2.65 -3.06
N ALA A 62 -4.67 3.52 -3.05
CA ALA A 62 -3.53 3.45 -3.97
C ALA A 62 -2.71 2.16 -3.80
N THR A 63 -2.64 1.58 -2.60
CA THR A 63 -1.94 0.30 -2.37
C THR A 63 -2.64 -0.88 -3.05
N TRP A 64 -3.98 -0.91 -3.07
CA TRP A 64 -4.76 -2.03 -3.60
C TRP A 64 -5.13 -1.87 -5.07
N VAL A 65 -5.34 -0.63 -5.54
CA VAL A 65 -5.70 -0.32 -6.92
C VAL A 65 -4.41 -0.13 -7.74
N GLY A 66 -3.77 -1.25 -8.07
CA GLY A 66 -2.56 -1.30 -8.91
C GLY A 66 -2.81 -1.79 -10.34
N GLY A 67 -1.75 -1.85 -11.14
CA GLY A 67 -1.80 -2.34 -12.52
C GLY A 67 -2.38 -3.75 -12.65
N GLY A 68 -2.01 -4.66 -11.74
CA GLY A 68 -2.54 -6.03 -11.74
C GLY A 68 -4.02 -6.12 -11.39
N TYR A 69 -4.51 -5.24 -10.51
CA TYR A 69 -5.94 -5.16 -10.20
C TYR A 69 -6.76 -4.65 -11.41
N ILE A 70 -6.26 -3.61 -12.09
CA ILE A 70 -6.92 -3.03 -13.27
C ILE A 70 -6.96 -4.05 -14.42
N MET A 71 -5.81 -4.67 -14.73
CA MET A 71 -5.72 -5.60 -15.85
C MET A 71 -6.48 -6.90 -15.57
N GLY A 72 -6.37 -7.45 -14.35
CA GLY A 72 -7.15 -8.64 -13.97
C GLY A 72 -8.65 -8.38 -13.96
N SER A 73 -9.10 -7.19 -13.55
CA SER A 73 -10.51 -6.81 -13.65
C SER A 73 -10.97 -6.68 -15.10
N ALA A 74 -10.13 -6.11 -15.97
CA ALA A 74 -10.43 -6.00 -17.40
C ALA A 74 -10.53 -7.36 -18.09
N GLU A 75 -9.59 -8.28 -17.82
CA GLU A 75 -9.61 -9.65 -18.34
C GLU A 75 -10.85 -10.41 -17.89
N MET A 76 -11.19 -10.31 -16.60
CA MET A 76 -12.37 -10.97 -16.05
C MET A 76 -13.64 -10.47 -16.73
N VAL A 77 -13.84 -9.15 -16.83
CA VAL A 77 -15.02 -8.56 -17.49
C VAL A 77 -15.10 -8.92 -18.98
N TYR A 78 -13.95 -9.03 -19.65
CA TYR A 78 -13.88 -9.39 -21.06
C TYR A 78 -14.23 -10.86 -21.34
N ASN A 79 -14.07 -11.74 -20.35
CA ASN A 79 -14.34 -13.16 -20.52
C ASN A 79 -15.86 -13.45 -20.54
N PRO A 80 -16.41 -13.98 -21.64
CA PRO A 80 -17.87 -14.15 -21.81
C PRO A 80 -18.48 -15.13 -20.79
N THR A 81 -17.70 -16.03 -20.20
CA THR A 81 -18.14 -16.96 -19.14
C THR A 81 -18.11 -16.35 -17.74
N LYS A 82 -17.37 -15.25 -17.54
CA LYS A 82 -17.16 -14.59 -16.25
C LYS A 82 -17.51 -13.10 -16.35
N GLY A 83 -18.77 -12.77 -16.63
CA GLY A 83 -19.20 -11.37 -16.76
C GLY A 83 -19.05 -10.51 -15.48
N LEU A 84 -19.74 -9.36 -15.46
CA LEU A 84 -19.68 -8.33 -14.40
C LEU A 84 -19.89 -8.86 -12.96
N VAL A 85 -20.53 -10.03 -12.82
CA VAL A 85 -20.77 -10.70 -11.54
C VAL A 85 -19.45 -11.07 -10.84
N TRP A 86 -18.36 -11.30 -11.57
CA TRP A 86 -17.07 -11.61 -10.96
C TRP A 86 -16.27 -10.36 -10.53
N THR A 87 -16.76 -9.16 -10.84
CA THR A 87 -16.17 -7.88 -10.44
C THR A 87 -16.65 -7.44 -9.04
N VAL A 88 -16.83 -8.38 -8.11
CA VAL A 88 -17.14 -8.08 -6.68
C VAL A 88 -15.90 -7.62 -5.91
N ALA A 89 -14.70 -7.83 -6.49
CA ALA A 89 -13.42 -7.47 -5.87
C ALA A 89 -13.39 -6.05 -5.24
N PRO A 90 -13.82 -4.95 -5.89
CA PRO A 90 -13.80 -3.62 -5.27
C PRO A 90 -14.73 -3.50 -4.06
N LEU A 91 -15.92 -4.12 -4.11
CA LEU A 91 -16.87 -4.11 -2.98
C LEU A 91 -16.33 -4.94 -1.83
N ALA A 92 -15.78 -6.12 -2.12
CA ALA A 92 -15.16 -6.98 -1.12
C ALA A 92 -13.98 -6.28 -0.44
N PHE A 93 -13.06 -5.66 -1.20
CA PHE A 93 -11.94 -4.90 -0.64
C PHE A 93 -12.40 -3.73 0.23
N SER A 94 -13.40 -2.99 -0.20
CA SER A 94 -13.93 -1.86 0.58
C SER A 94 -14.52 -2.34 1.91
N MET A 95 -15.30 -3.44 1.89
CA MET A 95 -15.88 -4.02 3.11
C MET A 95 -14.81 -4.57 4.06
N THR A 96 -13.81 -5.30 3.56
CA THR A 96 -12.74 -5.85 4.40
C THR A 96 -11.89 -4.75 5.03
N LEU A 97 -11.62 -3.66 4.31
CA LEU A 97 -10.91 -2.49 4.85
C LEU A 97 -11.71 -1.78 5.94
N ILE A 98 -13.02 -1.61 5.76
CA ILE A 98 -13.89 -0.99 6.78
C ILE A 98 -13.95 -1.87 8.02
N ILE A 99 -14.21 -3.17 7.86
CA ILE A 99 -14.29 -4.12 8.97
C ILE A 99 -12.92 -4.17 9.68
N GLY A 100 -11.83 -4.34 8.94
CA GLY A 100 -10.48 -4.35 9.47
C GLY A 100 -10.15 -3.07 10.26
N ALA A 101 -10.51 -1.90 9.71
CA ALA A 101 -10.30 -0.63 10.40
C ALA A 101 -11.08 -0.56 11.73
N LEU A 102 -12.35 -0.97 11.76
CA LEU A 102 -13.18 -0.91 12.97
C LEU A 102 -12.64 -1.81 14.09
N PHE A 103 -12.18 -3.02 13.76
CA PHE A 103 -11.68 -3.98 14.75
C PHE A 103 -10.24 -3.70 15.20
N PHE A 104 -9.34 -3.33 14.28
CA PHE A 104 -7.90 -3.26 14.58
C PHE A 104 -7.40 -1.85 14.92
N VAL A 105 -8.07 -0.76 14.51
CA VAL A 105 -7.57 0.62 14.75
C VAL A 105 -7.53 0.96 16.24
N LYS A 106 -8.58 0.63 17.00
CA LYS A 106 -8.63 0.92 18.45
C LYS A 106 -7.51 0.22 19.24
N PRO A 107 -7.32 -1.11 19.15
CA PRO A 107 -6.25 -1.78 19.89
C PRO A 107 -4.85 -1.33 19.43
N MET A 108 -4.65 -1.09 18.12
CA MET A 108 -3.37 -0.61 17.60
C MET A 108 -3.02 0.80 18.10
N ARG A 109 -4.01 1.71 18.16
CA ARG A 109 -3.77 3.08 18.66
C ARG A 109 -3.52 3.12 20.16
N SER A 110 -4.26 2.33 20.94
CA SER A 110 -4.15 2.32 22.42
C SER A 110 -2.78 1.84 22.90
N LYS A 111 -2.21 0.83 22.24
CA LYS A 111 -0.91 0.24 22.64
C LYS A 111 0.31 0.84 21.95
N ASN A 112 0.14 1.90 21.17
CA ASN A 112 1.21 2.54 20.41
C ASN A 112 2.03 1.59 19.51
N TYR A 113 1.38 0.55 18.97
CA TYR A 113 2.01 -0.34 18.00
C TYR A 113 2.38 0.42 16.73
N VAL A 114 3.52 0.05 16.16
CA VAL A 114 4.12 0.63 14.96
C VAL A 114 4.13 -0.38 13.82
N THR A 115 4.19 -1.68 14.13
CA THR A 115 4.12 -2.76 13.13
C THR A 115 2.91 -3.66 13.36
N LEU A 116 2.42 -4.28 12.28
CA LEU A 116 1.37 -5.31 12.35
C LEU A 116 1.79 -6.51 13.22
N MET A 117 3.09 -6.73 13.38
CA MET A 117 3.65 -7.85 14.11
C MET A 117 3.76 -7.59 15.61
N ASP A 118 3.70 -6.34 16.07
CA ASP A 118 3.85 -5.97 17.48
C ASP A 118 2.82 -6.67 18.41
N PRO A 119 1.51 -6.77 18.06
CA PRO A 119 0.55 -7.53 18.86
C PRO A 119 0.92 -9.01 19.00
N PHE A 120 1.51 -9.59 17.95
CA PHE A 120 1.93 -11.00 17.94
C PHE A 120 3.22 -11.20 18.72
N GLN A 121 4.14 -10.23 18.68
CA GLN A 121 5.35 -10.24 19.50
C GLN A 121 5.01 -10.15 20.98
N GLU A 122 4.08 -9.27 21.37
CA GLU A 122 3.68 -9.13 22.78
C GLU A 122 2.97 -10.39 23.30
N LYS A 123 2.13 -11.03 22.48
CA LYS A 123 1.32 -12.19 22.90
C LYS A 123 2.04 -13.53 22.81
N TYR A 124 2.87 -13.75 21.79
CA TYR A 124 3.48 -15.06 21.49
C TYR A 124 5.02 -15.05 21.53
N GLY A 125 5.63 -13.89 21.80
CA GLY A 125 7.07 -13.72 21.83
C GLY A 125 7.71 -13.65 20.44
N ASN A 126 8.98 -13.24 20.42
CA ASN A 126 9.71 -12.92 19.19
C ASN A 126 9.89 -14.13 18.24
N LYS A 127 9.99 -15.35 18.78
CA LYS A 127 10.19 -16.57 17.98
C LYS A 127 8.98 -16.87 17.09
N VAL A 128 7.77 -16.80 17.65
CA VAL A 128 6.55 -17.07 16.90
C VAL A 128 6.27 -15.95 15.90
N SER A 129 6.51 -14.69 16.27
CA SER A 129 6.40 -13.56 15.35
C SER A 129 7.34 -13.69 14.15
N ALA A 130 8.59 -14.11 14.36
CA ALA A 130 9.55 -14.32 13.26
C ALA A 130 9.08 -15.43 12.29
N VAL A 131 8.50 -16.51 12.81
CA VAL A 131 7.93 -17.57 11.96
C VAL A 131 6.73 -17.06 11.17
N LEU A 132 5.85 -16.28 11.80
CA LEU A 132 4.69 -15.65 11.14
C LEU A 132 5.08 -14.61 10.09
N PHE A 133 6.29 -14.04 10.17
CA PHE A 133 6.79 -13.08 9.19
C PHE A 133 7.19 -13.74 7.87
N ILE A 134 7.63 -15.00 7.89
CA ILE A 134 8.05 -15.75 6.70
C ILE A 134 6.94 -15.84 5.64
N PRO A 135 5.71 -16.31 5.96
CA PRO A 135 4.64 -16.36 4.97
C PRO A 135 4.18 -14.97 4.52
N ALA A 136 4.24 -13.95 5.38
CA ALA A 136 3.93 -12.57 5.00
C ALA A 136 4.92 -12.05 3.95
N LEU A 137 6.22 -12.26 4.17
CA LEU A 137 7.27 -11.93 3.20
C LEU A 137 7.08 -12.66 1.87
N ILE A 138 6.79 -13.97 1.91
CA ILE A 138 6.54 -14.75 0.69
C ILE A 138 5.35 -14.18 -0.06
N GLY A 139 4.27 -13.81 0.64
CA GLY A 139 3.11 -13.15 0.06
C GLY A 139 3.46 -11.85 -0.67
N ASP A 140 4.26 -10.99 -0.04
CA ASP A 140 4.72 -9.73 -0.65
C ASP A 140 5.62 -9.98 -1.88
N ILE A 141 6.50 -10.97 -1.81
CA ILE A 141 7.36 -11.36 -2.95
C ILE A 141 6.51 -11.86 -4.12
N LEU A 142 5.53 -12.73 -3.85
CA LEU A 142 4.60 -13.24 -4.86
C LEU A 142 3.74 -12.12 -5.45
N TRP A 143 3.34 -11.15 -4.63
CA TRP A 143 2.59 -9.97 -5.09
C TRP A 143 3.41 -9.13 -6.06
N ILE A 144 4.66 -8.82 -5.72
CA ILE A 144 5.59 -8.09 -6.60
C ILE A 144 5.87 -8.87 -7.88
N ALA A 145 6.10 -10.19 -7.77
CA ALA A 145 6.33 -11.06 -8.91
C ALA A 145 5.13 -11.09 -9.87
N CYS A 146 3.89 -11.11 -9.35
CA CYS A 146 2.67 -11.03 -10.15
C CYS A 146 2.59 -9.70 -10.91
N ILE A 147 2.86 -8.57 -10.25
CA ILE A 147 2.83 -7.26 -10.92
C ILE A 147 3.91 -7.16 -12.01
N LEU A 148 5.11 -7.70 -11.76
CA LEU A 148 6.19 -7.72 -12.74
C LEU A 148 5.86 -8.63 -13.92
N GLY A 149 5.37 -9.84 -13.69
CA GLY A 149 5.02 -10.78 -14.76
C GLY A 149 3.89 -10.27 -15.66
N LEU A 150 3.03 -9.39 -15.16
CA LEU A 150 2.01 -8.72 -15.94
C LEU A 150 2.54 -7.62 -16.87
N LEU A 151 3.78 -7.13 -16.67
CA LEU A 151 4.43 -6.19 -17.61
C LEU A 151 5.01 -6.89 -18.83
N ASP A 152 5.31 -8.20 -18.73
CA ASP A 152 5.96 -9.00 -19.77
C ASP A 152 4.96 -9.72 -20.70
N CYS A 153 3.65 -9.58 -20.47
CA CYS A 153 2.55 -10.11 -21.30
C CYS A 153 1.90 -9.01 -22.15
#